data_AF-A0AAV2Q3K6-F1
#
_entry.id   AF-A0AAV2Q3K6-F1
#
_cell.length_a   1.000
_cell.length_b   1.000
_cell.length_c   1.000
_cell.angle_alpha   90.00
_cell.angle_beta   90.00
_cell.angle_gamma   90.00
#
_symmetry.space_group_name_H-M   'P 1'
#
loop_
_entity.id
_entity.type
_entity.pdbx_description
1 polymer ?
#
loop_
_entity_poly.entity_id
_entity_poly.type
_entity_poly.pdbx_seq_one_letter_code
_entity_poly.pdbx_strand_id
1 'polypeptide(L)'
;VGDVVSSGSGLAFIVYPTAVTRMPIPALWSVLFFIMLLLIGLDTQFTMVETLLSALMDQFTFLRAHKPLFVSSVCFVLFLLGLTQCLEGGMLMFELFNTYAAGMCLVVCAILEVVTVNYVYGFKNFMKKITDEMGIYVPKCLYYYWMVTWCFITPLSLGTIFGLSLYFITPASFGDYVYPLGIQILGWLLMATSVILIPIGAVFAYMKGDKSCSQLFSATTDFCPAHERKNRRLRQNLSFGIITDYENQAFKGEGYKPEDSALQPGSAPKIEIQNSTSL
;
A
#
# COMPACT_ATOMS: atom_id res chain seq x y z
N VAL A 1 36.36 -22.35 14.74
CA VAL A 1 35.40 -21.23 14.80
C VAL A 1 35.64 -20.21 13.69
N GLY A 2 36.19 -20.62 12.53
CA GLY A 2 36.55 -19.72 11.43
C GLY A 2 35.56 -19.66 10.25
N ASP A 3 34.57 -20.54 10.16
CA ASP A 3 33.64 -20.61 9.01
C ASP A 3 32.17 -20.63 9.44
N VAL A 4 31.73 -19.62 10.19
CA VAL A 4 30.30 -19.49 10.56
C VAL A 4 29.78 -18.09 10.28
N VAL A 5 29.78 -17.71 8.99
CA VAL A 5 28.91 -16.62 8.52
C VAL A 5 28.06 -17.13 7.37
N SER A 6 27.18 -18.09 7.67
CA SER A 6 25.98 -18.31 6.87
C SER A 6 25.00 -17.19 7.20
N SER A 7 25.00 -16.15 6.37
CA SER A 7 24.04 -15.04 6.45
C SER A 7 22.59 -15.55 6.41
N GLY A 8 21.64 -14.75 6.94
CA GLY A 8 20.21 -15.05 6.86
C GLY A 8 19.70 -16.03 7.92
N SER A 9 18.84 -16.96 7.50
CA SER A 9 18.16 -17.92 8.40
C SER A 9 19.10 -18.88 9.12
N GLY A 10 20.24 -19.24 8.51
CA GLY A 10 21.27 -20.08 9.12
C GLY A 10 21.88 -19.47 10.39
N LEU A 11 22.02 -18.14 10.44
CA LEU A 11 22.47 -17.44 11.63
C LEU A 11 21.48 -17.66 12.79
N ALA A 12 20.19 -17.41 12.54
CA ALA A 12 19.11 -17.53 13.52
C ALA A 12 18.88 -18.97 14.01
N PHE A 13 18.96 -19.97 13.14
CA PHE A 13 18.57 -21.35 13.46
C PHE A 13 19.73 -22.32 13.68
N ILE A 14 20.98 -21.92 13.40
CA ILE A 14 22.17 -22.77 13.61
C ILE A 14 23.14 -22.10 14.58
N VAL A 15 23.58 -20.88 14.27
CA VAL A 15 24.63 -20.19 15.05
C VAL A 15 24.11 -19.79 16.43
N TYR A 16 22.93 -19.16 16.50
CA TYR A 16 22.35 -18.72 17.77
C TYR A 16 22.03 -19.88 18.73
N PRO A 17 21.33 -20.96 18.32
CA PRO A 17 21.11 -22.11 19.20
C PRO A 17 22.41 -22.73 19.69
N THR A 18 23.44 -22.82 18.83
CA THR A 18 24.77 -23.32 19.21
C THR A 18 25.39 -22.46 20.31
N ALA A 19 25.26 -21.13 20.23
CA ALA A 19 25.73 -20.24 21.28
C ALA A 19 24.92 -20.36 22.59
N VAL A 20 23.59 -20.44 22.48
CA VAL A 20 22.68 -20.56 23.63
C VAL A 20 22.93 -21.82 24.45
N THR A 21 23.31 -22.94 23.81
CA THR A 21 23.67 -24.18 24.54
C THR A 21 24.89 -24.05 25.45
N ARG A 22 25.71 -23.00 25.28
CA ARG A 22 26.89 -22.73 26.11
C ARG A 22 26.59 -21.81 27.31
N MET A 23 25.39 -21.26 27.39
CA MET A 23 24.97 -20.38 28.49
C MET A 23 24.50 -21.21 29.70
N PRO A 24 24.56 -20.67 30.93
CA PRO A 24 23.94 -21.31 32.07
C PRO A 24 22.41 -21.38 31.89
N ILE A 25 21.81 -22.53 32.21
CA ILE A 25 20.37 -22.81 32.03
C ILE A 25 19.93 -22.69 30.54
N PRO A 26 20.49 -23.49 29.61
CA PRO A 26 20.21 -23.37 28.17
C PRO A 26 18.74 -23.41 27.79
N ALA A 27 17.94 -24.25 28.47
CA ALA A 27 16.53 -24.45 28.16
C ALA A 27 15.70 -23.15 28.26
N LEU A 28 15.97 -22.32 29.27
CA LEU A 28 15.28 -21.05 29.45
C LEU A 28 15.59 -20.09 28.30
N TRP A 29 16.88 -19.96 27.95
CA TRP A 29 17.33 -19.09 26.87
C TRP A 29 16.84 -19.54 25.50
N SER A 30 16.79 -20.85 25.24
CA SER A 30 16.24 -21.38 23.99
C SER A 30 14.76 -21.07 23.83
N VAL A 31 13.95 -21.25 24.89
CA VAL A 31 12.51 -20.94 24.84
C VAL A 31 12.28 -19.45 24.61
N LEU A 32 12.97 -18.58 25.34
CA LEU A 32 12.86 -17.13 25.16
C LEU A 32 13.26 -16.69 23.75
N PHE A 33 14.33 -17.26 23.20
CA PHE A 33 14.80 -16.96 21.85
C PHE A 33 13.80 -17.37 20.78
N PHE A 34 13.24 -18.60 20.84
CA PHE A 34 12.26 -19.05 19.86
C PHE A 34 10.91 -18.35 20.00
N ILE A 35 10.47 -18.01 21.22
CA ILE A 35 9.28 -17.19 21.43
C ILE A 35 9.49 -15.79 20.82
N MET A 36 10.66 -15.19 21.02
CA MET A 36 10.98 -13.89 20.39
C MET A 36 10.91 -13.98 18.86
N LEU A 37 11.55 -14.99 18.24
CA LEU A 37 11.47 -15.18 16.78
C LEU A 37 10.04 -15.40 16.29
N LEU A 38 9.25 -16.17 17.03
CA LEU A 38 7.84 -16.42 16.71
C LEU A 38 7.01 -15.15 16.79
N LEU A 39 7.18 -14.32 17.84
CA LEU A 39 6.45 -13.06 18.00
C LEU A 39 6.81 -12.05 16.90
N ILE A 40 8.09 -11.93 16.53
CA ILE A 40 8.55 -11.08 15.42
C ILE A 40 7.90 -11.51 14.10
N GLY A 41 7.84 -12.82 13.84
CA GLY A 41 7.19 -13.38 12.66
C GLY A 41 5.67 -13.18 12.66
N LEU A 42 5.01 -13.34 13.81
CA LEU A 42 3.55 -13.22 13.91
C LEU A 42 3.06 -11.78 13.68
N ASP A 43 3.72 -10.78 14.28
CA ASP A 43 3.32 -9.38 14.15
C ASP A 43 3.43 -8.88 12.70
N THR A 44 4.54 -9.22 12.04
CA THR A 44 4.75 -8.89 10.63
C THR A 44 3.75 -9.59 9.71
N GLN A 45 3.46 -10.88 9.94
CA GLN A 45 2.47 -11.62 9.17
C GLN A 45 1.05 -11.07 9.34
N PHE A 46 0.65 -10.72 10.57
CA PHE A 46 -0.65 -10.11 10.83
C PHE A 46 -0.82 -8.81 10.04
N THR A 47 0.20 -7.95 10.05
CA THR A 47 0.19 -6.67 9.32
C THR A 47 0.10 -6.88 7.80
N MET A 48 0.84 -7.85 7.24
CA MET A 48 0.78 -8.15 5.81
C MET A 48 -0.59 -8.71 5.37
N VAL A 49 -1.18 -9.60 6.16
CA VAL A 49 -2.50 -10.17 5.83
C VAL A 49 -3.59 -9.12 6.00
N GLU A 50 -3.56 -8.31 7.05
CA GLU A 50 -4.54 -7.24 7.27
C GLU A 50 -4.49 -6.16 6.19
N THR A 51 -3.29 -5.78 5.72
CA THR A 51 -3.14 -4.80 4.63
C THR A 51 -3.70 -5.34 3.31
N LEU A 52 -3.44 -6.60 2.98
CA LEU A 52 -4.03 -7.27 1.81
C LEU A 52 -5.56 -7.33 1.91
N LEU A 53 -6.09 -7.79 3.04
CA LEU A 53 -7.53 -7.92 3.26
C LEU A 53 -8.21 -6.55 3.19
N SER A 54 -7.61 -5.52 3.80
CA SER A 54 -8.13 -4.16 3.78
C SER A 54 -8.18 -3.61 2.36
N ALA A 55 -7.11 -3.77 1.58
CA ALA A 55 -7.07 -3.35 0.17
C ALA A 55 -8.17 -4.03 -0.67
N LEU A 56 -8.40 -5.32 -0.47
CA LEU A 56 -9.44 -6.08 -1.18
C LEU A 56 -10.85 -5.66 -0.75
N MET A 57 -11.08 -5.43 0.54
CA MET A 57 -12.37 -4.97 1.08
C MET A 57 -12.70 -3.52 0.67
N ASP A 58 -11.69 -2.67 0.49
CA ASP A 58 -11.88 -1.29 0.03
C ASP A 58 -12.25 -1.23 -1.45
N GLN A 59 -11.72 -2.14 -2.27
CA GLN A 59 -12.07 -2.24 -3.68
C GLN A 59 -13.42 -2.93 -3.91
N PHE A 60 -13.72 -3.98 -3.14
CA PHE A 60 -14.94 -4.76 -3.30
C PHE A 60 -15.84 -4.65 -2.06
N THR A 61 -16.72 -3.65 -2.07
CA THR A 61 -17.61 -3.35 -0.94
C THR A 61 -18.56 -4.49 -0.57
N PHE A 62 -18.89 -5.40 -1.50
CA PHE A 62 -19.74 -6.57 -1.23
C PHE A 62 -19.07 -7.59 -0.30
N LEU A 63 -17.73 -7.65 -0.27
CA LEU A 63 -16.97 -8.55 0.61
C LEU A 63 -17.11 -8.12 2.08
N ARG A 64 -17.37 -6.84 2.34
CA ARG A 64 -17.51 -6.29 3.70
C ARG A 64 -18.70 -6.91 4.45
N ALA A 65 -19.77 -7.30 3.75
CA ALA A 65 -20.94 -7.94 4.35
C ALA A 65 -20.62 -9.33 4.92
N HIS A 66 -19.65 -10.04 4.34
CA HIS A 66 -19.25 -11.40 4.74
C HIS A 66 -17.79 -11.45 5.18
N LYS A 67 -17.34 -10.42 5.92
CA LYS A 67 -15.95 -10.28 6.40
C LYS A 67 -15.36 -11.57 6.98
N PRO A 68 -15.99 -12.28 7.95
CA PRO A 68 -15.33 -13.44 8.58
C PRO A 68 -15.11 -14.60 7.60
N LEU A 69 -16.04 -14.84 6.67
CA LEU A 69 -15.91 -15.89 5.66
C LEU A 69 -14.82 -15.55 4.64
N PHE A 70 -14.77 -14.29 4.21
CA PHE A 70 -13.75 -13.82 3.29
C PHE A 70 -12.34 -13.94 3.88
N VAL A 71 -12.14 -13.46 5.11
CA VAL A 71 -10.86 -13.56 5.82
C VAL A 71 -10.43 -15.02 5.97
N SER A 72 -11.34 -15.90 6.41
CA SER A 72 -11.04 -17.33 6.54
C SER A 72 -10.65 -17.96 5.20
N SER A 73 -11.35 -17.62 4.12
CA SER A 73 -11.03 -18.12 2.79
C SER A 73 -9.64 -17.67 2.31
N VAL A 74 -9.29 -16.39 2.48
CA VAL A 74 -7.97 -15.87 2.08
C VAL A 74 -6.87 -16.54 2.90
N CYS A 75 -7.03 -16.64 4.23
CA CYS A 75 -6.08 -17.33 5.09
C CYS A 75 -5.93 -18.81 4.72
N PHE A 76 -7.00 -19.49 4.36
CA PHE A 76 -6.96 -20.88 3.91
C PHE A 76 -6.18 -21.05 2.60
N VAL A 77 -6.39 -20.15 1.62
CA VAL A 77 -5.61 -20.14 0.38
C VAL A 77 -4.12 -19.87 0.66
N LEU A 78 -3.80 -18.88 1.50
CA LEU A 78 -2.42 -18.58 1.88
C LEU A 78 -1.77 -19.76 2.62
N PHE A 79 -2.52 -20.48 3.46
CA PHE A 79 -2.05 -21.71 4.11
C PHE A 79 -1.70 -22.79 3.08
N LEU A 80 -2.58 -23.05 2.10
CA LEU A 80 -2.30 -24.03 1.04
C LEU A 80 -1.07 -23.67 0.20
N LEU A 81 -0.89 -22.38 -0.11
CA LEU A 81 0.32 -21.92 -0.80
C LEU A 81 1.56 -22.06 0.11
N GLY A 82 1.43 -21.76 1.40
CA GLY A 82 2.49 -21.92 2.40
C GLY A 82 2.94 -23.37 2.58
N LEU A 83 2.04 -24.35 2.43
CA LEU A 83 2.40 -25.77 2.51
C LEU A 83 3.47 -26.16 1.50
N THR A 84 3.54 -25.50 0.34
CA THR A 84 4.60 -25.75 -0.66
C THR A 84 6.00 -25.47 -0.12
N GLN A 85 6.12 -24.56 0.84
CA GLN A 85 7.39 -24.21 1.50
C GLN A 85 7.74 -25.16 2.65
N CYS A 86 6.82 -26.05 3.06
CA CYS A 86 7.06 -27.03 4.12
C CYS A 86 7.55 -28.39 3.61
N LEU A 87 7.61 -28.60 2.29
CA LEU A 87 8.18 -29.82 1.70
C LEU A 87 9.71 -29.84 1.81
N GLU A 88 10.34 -30.98 1.51
CA GLU A 88 11.79 -31.17 1.60
C GLU A 88 12.61 -30.15 0.78
N GLY A 89 12.07 -29.68 -0.35
CA GLY A 89 12.68 -28.63 -1.18
C GLY A 89 12.28 -27.19 -0.80
N GLY A 90 11.53 -27.00 0.28
CA GLY A 90 10.92 -25.72 0.65
C GLY A 90 11.93 -24.61 0.91
N MET A 91 13.09 -24.93 1.48
CA MET A 91 14.15 -23.95 1.76
C MET A 91 14.76 -23.34 0.48
N LEU A 92 14.83 -24.12 -0.61
CA LEU A 92 15.26 -23.63 -1.92
C LEU A 92 14.24 -22.63 -2.48
N MET A 93 12.95 -22.99 -2.40
CA MET A 93 11.88 -22.13 -2.87
C MET A 93 11.82 -20.84 -2.03
N PHE A 94 11.96 -20.94 -0.70
CA PHE A 94 12.00 -19.81 0.22
C PHE A 94 13.12 -18.82 -0.18
N GLU A 95 14.33 -19.29 -0.44
CA GLU A 95 15.45 -18.41 -0.81
C GLU A 95 15.23 -17.73 -2.17
N LEU A 96 14.63 -18.44 -3.12
CA LEU A 96 14.26 -17.87 -4.43
C LEU A 96 13.28 -16.70 -4.27
N PHE A 97 12.22 -16.89 -3.47
CA PHE A 97 11.25 -15.83 -3.17
C PHE A 97 11.88 -14.67 -2.39
N ASN A 98 12.74 -14.98 -1.42
CA ASN A 98 13.45 -13.97 -0.62
C ASN A 98 14.31 -13.06 -1.51
N THR A 99 15.07 -13.65 -2.44
CA THR A 99 15.96 -12.90 -3.35
C THR A 99 15.17 -12.06 -4.36
N TYR A 100 14.22 -12.66 -5.08
CA TYR A 100 13.55 -12.01 -6.21
C TYR A 100 12.31 -11.18 -5.83
N ALA A 101 11.46 -11.67 -4.92
CA ALA A 101 10.26 -10.94 -4.51
C ALA A 101 10.54 -9.97 -3.35
N ALA A 102 11.08 -10.43 -2.23
CA ALA A 102 11.29 -9.57 -1.07
C ALA A 102 12.47 -8.59 -1.26
N GLY A 103 13.54 -9.01 -1.94
CA GLY A 103 14.66 -8.14 -2.26
C GLY A 103 14.38 -7.19 -3.43
N MET A 104 14.51 -7.71 -4.65
CA MET A 104 14.52 -6.87 -5.86
C MET A 104 13.19 -6.19 -6.15
N CYS A 105 12.07 -6.93 -6.05
CA CYS A 105 10.77 -6.37 -6.39
C CYS A 105 10.35 -5.23 -5.45
N LEU A 106 10.55 -5.37 -4.14
CA LEU A 106 10.18 -4.32 -3.17
C LEU A 106 10.94 -3.01 -3.40
N VAL A 107 12.24 -3.08 -3.72
CA VAL A 107 13.03 -1.88 -4.02
C VAL A 107 12.51 -1.16 -5.26
N VAL A 108 12.16 -1.91 -6.33
CA VAL A 108 11.57 -1.32 -7.54
C VAL A 108 10.21 -0.68 -7.24
N CYS A 109 9.34 -1.36 -6.50
CA CYS A 109 8.05 -0.79 -6.07
C CYS A 109 8.24 0.48 -5.25
N ALA A 110 9.18 0.50 -4.29
CA ALA A 110 9.46 1.67 -3.48
C ALA A 110 9.95 2.87 -4.30
N ILE A 111 10.80 2.65 -5.31
CA ILE A 111 11.23 3.71 -6.24
C ILE A 111 10.02 4.26 -7.01
N LEU A 112 9.17 3.39 -7.54
CA LEU A 112 7.97 3.80 -8.27
C LEU A 112 6.98 4.58 -7.38
N GLU A 113 6.80 4.16 -6.13
CA GLU A 113 5.97 4.88 -5.15
C GLU A 113 6.52 6.27 -4.85
N VAL A 114 7.82 6.40 -4.57
CA VAL A 114 8.48 7.67 -4.29
C VAL A 114 8.40 8.61 -5.50
N VAL A 115 8.64 8.09 -6.71
CA VAL A 115 8.51 8.86 -7.95
C VAL A 115 7.07 9.34 -8.15
N THR A 116 6.09 8.46 -7.92
CA THR A 116 4.67 8.77 -8.09
C THR A 116 4.20 9.83 -7.08
N VAL A 117 4.55 9.71 -5.81
CA VAL A 117 4.09 10.65 -4.76
C VAL A 117 4.81 12.00 -4.86
N ASN A 118 6.14 12.02 -5.00
CA ASN A 118 6.89 13.26 -4.87
C ASN A 118 6.99 14.06 -6.17
N TYR A 119 7.09 13.37 -7.33
CA TYR A 119 7.32 14.03 -8.62
C TYR A 119 6.07 14.08 -9.50
N VAL A 120 5.30 12.99 -9.59
CA VAL A 120 4.07 12.97 -10.41
C VAL A 120 2.93 13.71 -9.71
N TYR A 121 2.60 13.31 -8.47
CA TYR A 121 1.56 13.98 -7.69
C TYR A 121 2.03 15.36 -7.15
N GLY A 122 3.32 15.47 -6.84
CA GLY A 122 3.99 16.70 -6.46
C GLY A 122 4.00 16.93 -4.94
N PHE A 123 5.19 17.05 -4.37
CA PHE A 123 5.40 17.28 -2.93
C PHE A 123 4.58 18.44 -2.34
N LYS A 124 4.45 19.56 -3.06
CA LYS A 124 3.68 20.72 -2.60
C LYS A 124 2.19 20.39 -2.40
N ASN A 125 1.61 19.63 -3.32
CA ASN A 125 0.22 19.19 -3.25
C ASN A 125 0.02 18.19 -2.10
N PHE A 126 1.03 17.37 -1.83
CA PHE A 126 1.01 16.41 -0.74
C PHE A 126 1.07 17.10 0.64
N MET A 127 2.03 18.03 0.82
CA MET A 127 2.13 18.83 2.05
C MET A 127 0.91 19.71 2.30
N LYS A 128 0.29 20.23 1.23
CA LYS A 128 -0.98 20.97 1.35
C LYS A 128 -2.07 20.07 1.93
N LYS A 129 -2.22 18.84 1.44
CA LYS A 129 -3.21 17.90 1.99
C LYS A 129 -2.91 17.48 3.42
N ILE A 130 -1.65 17.32 3.81
CA ILE A 130 -1.32 17.04 5.22
C ILE A 130 -1.79 18.20 6.11
N THR A 131 -1.53 19.44 5.69
CA THR A 131 -1.94 20.63 6.45
C THR A 131 -3.46 20.76 6.49
N ASP A 132 -4.13 20.66 5.34
CA ASP A 132 -5.56 20.92 5.19
C ASP A 132 -6.42 19.78 5.75
N GLU A 133 -6.00 18.52 5.60
CA GLU A 133 -6.80 17.34 5.94
C GLU A 133 -6.48 16.73 7.30
N MET A 134 -5.21 16.69 7.67
CA MET A 134 -4.81 16.17 8.99
C MET A 134 -4.82 17.26 10.06
N GLY A 135 -4.96 18.54 9.66
CA GLY A 135 -4.92 19.69 10.57
C GLY A 135 -3.56 19.88 11.24
N ILE A 136 -2.49 19.28 10.69
CA ILE A 136 -1.15 19.34 11.27
C ILE A 136 -0.46 20.61 10.77
N TYR A 137 -0.20 21.55 11.68
CA TYR A 137 0.60 22.73 11.37
C TYR A 137 2.08 22.36 11.25
N VAL A 138 2.64 22.46 10.05
CA VAL A 138 4.05 22.13 9.80
C VAL A 138 4.88 23.42 9.83
N PRO A 139 5.79 23.61 10.81
CA PRO A 139 6.67 24.76 10.83
C PRO A 139 7.64 24.75 9.63
N LYS A 140 8.10 25.92 9.19
CA LYS A 140 8.96 26.05 8.00
C LYS A 140 10.20 25.15 8.04
N CYS A 141 10.85 25.02 9.19
CA CYS A 141 12.02 24.15 9.35
C CYS A 141 11.69 22.69 9.05
N LEU A 142 10.56 22.20 9.55
CA LEU A 142 10.11 20.82 9.35
C LEU A 142 9.65 20.60 7.90
N TYR A 143 9.02 21.60 7.28
CA TYR A 143 8.68 21.57 5.85
C TYR A 143 9.93 21.36 4.97
N TYR A 144 11.01 22.11 5.22
CA TYR A 144 12.26 21.95 4.47
C TYR A 144 12.95 20.62 4.77
N TYR A 145 12.90 20.14 6.02
CA TYR A 145 13.40 18.81 6.37
C TYR A 145 12.73 17.71 5.53
N TRP A 146 11.39 17.68 5.51
CA TRP A 146 10.65 16.68 4.72
C TRP A 146 10.87 16.84 3.22
N MET A 147 10.99 18.08 2.72
CA MET A 147 11.31 18.33 1.33
C MET A 147 12.67 17.74 0.94
N VAL A 148 13.70 17.94 1.75
CA VAL A 148 15.04 17.40 1.48
C VAL A 148 15.03 15.87 1.60
N THR A 149 14.41 15.32 2.64
CA THR A 149 14.37 13.88 2.86
C THR A 149 13.63 13.16 1.74
N TRP A 150 12.41 13.57 1.40
CA TRP A 150 11.56 12.85 0.45
C TRP A 150 11.92 13.11 -1.02
N CYS A 151 12.33 14.32 -1.37
CA CYS A 151 12.64 14.65 -2.77
C CYS A 151 14.10 14.39 -3.15
N PHE A 152 15.01 14.20 -2.19
CA PHE A 152 16.44 14.02 -2.51
C PHE A 152 17.04 12.82 -1.80
N ILE A 153 16.96 12.72 -0.47
CA ILE A 153 17.67 11.67 0.28
C ILE A 153 17.08 10.29 -0.03
N THR A 154 15.76 10.12 0.07
CA THR A 154 15.07 8.85 -0.19
C THR A 154 15.25 8.33 -1.62
N PRO A 155 15.04 9.12 -2.69
CA PRO A 155 15.27 8.62 -4.05
C PRO A 155 16.76 8.34 -4.31
N LEU A 156 17.68 9.12 -3.74
CA LEU A 156 19.12 8.85 -3.86
C LEU A 156 19.52 7.55 -3.15
N SER A 157 19.02 7.30 -1.94
CA SER A 157 19.34 6.08 -1.19
C SER A 157 18.75 4.84 -1.86
N LEU A 158 17.48 4.88 -2.28
CA LEU A 158 16.85 3.79 -3.01
C LEU A 158 17.52 3.54 -4.37
N GLY A 159 17.86 4.60 -5.10
CA GLY A 159 18.59 4.52 -6.36
C GLY A 159 19.98 3.92 -6.19
N THR A 160 20.68 4.26 -5.11
CA THR A 160 21.99 3.68 -4.78
C THR A 160 21.88 2.20 -4.42
N ILE A 161 20.92 1.84 -3.56
CA ILE A 161 20.67 0.44 -3.19
C ILE A 161 20.34 -0.38 -4.44
N PHE A 162 19.44 0.13 -5.29
CA PHE A 162 19.08 -0.54 -6.53
C PHE A 162 20.26 -0.66 -7.50
N GLY A 163 21.04 0.40 -7.69
CA GLY A 163 22.22 0.40 -8.55
C GLY A 163 23.30 -0.57 -8.09
N LEU A 164 23.60 -0.60 -6.79
CA LEU A 164 24.51 -1.59 -6.20
C LEU A 164 23.96 -3.00 -6.34
N SER A 165 22.65 -3.18 -6.16
CA SER A 165 22.01 -4.49 -6.31
C SER A 165 22.04 -5.00 -7.75
N LEU A 166 21.98 -4.12 -8.75
CA LEU A 166 22.18 -4.47 -10.17
C LEU A 166 23.64 -4.79 -10.48
N TYR A 167 24.58 -4.02 -9.92
CA TYR A 167 26.02 -4.21 -10.13
C TYR A 167 26.50 -5.55 -9.54
N PHE A 168 26.02 -5.90 -8.35
CA PHE A 168 26.32 -7.16 -7.67
C PHE A 168 25.22 -8.23 -7.89
N ILE A 169 24.59 -8.26 -9.07
CA ILE A 169 23.69 -9.37 -9.43
C ILE A 169 24.49 -10.67 -9.35
N THR A 170 24.18 -11.46 -8.33
CA THR A 170 24.63 -12.84 -8.22
C THR A 170 23.42 -13.72 -8.57
N PRO A 171 23.61 -14.79 -9.36
CA PRO A 171 22.56 -15.76 -9.55
C PRO A 171 22.16 -16.29 -8.18
N ALA A 172 20.85 -16.38 -7.93
CA ALA A 172 20.37 -16.95 -6.68
C ALA A 172 21.03 -18.32 -6.46
N SER A 173 21.49 -18.56 -5.25
CA SER A 173 22.16 -19.79 -4.85
C SER A 173 21.78 -20.11 -3.43
N PHE A 174 21.76 -21.40 -3.10
CA PHE A 174 21.50 -21.86 -1.75
C PHE A 174 22.62 -22.81 -1.33
N GLY A 175 23.49 -22.35 -0.43
CA GLY A 175 24.75 -23.03 -0.13
C GLY A 175 25.62 -23.17 -1.38
N ASP A 176 26.01 -24.41 -1.70
CA ASP A 176 26.82 -24.72 -2.89
C ASP A 176 25.99 -24.94 -4.16
N TYR A 177 24.66 -24.93 -4.05
CA TYR A 177 23.77 -25.18 -5.19
C TYR A 177 23.41 -23.87 -5.91
N VAL A 178 23.85 -23.75 -7.16
CA VAL A 178 23.46 -22.65 -8.06
C VAL A 178 22.18 -23.02 -8.81
N TYR A 179 21.16 -22.17 -8.78
CA TYR A 179 19.91 -22.47 -9.46
C TYR A 179 20.10 -22.58 -10.98
N PRO A 180 19.50 -23.59 -11.64
CA PRO A 180 19.49 -23.68 -13.09
C PRO A 180 18.73 -22.51 -13.71
N LEU A 181 19.07 -22.21 -14.97
CA LEU A 181 18.54 -21.05 -15.70
C LEU A 181 17.00 -21.02 -15.76
N GLY A 182 16.33 -22.17 -15.85
CA GLY A 182 14.86 -22.23 -15.82
C GLY A 182 14.26 -21.68 -14.51
N ILE A 183 14.89 -21.96 -13.36
CA ILE A 183 14.46 -21.47 -12.05
C ILE A 183 14.80 -19.99 -11.89
N GLN A 184 15.93 -19.54 -12.43
CA GLN A 184 16.26 -18.11 -12.45
C GLN A 184 15.27 -17.31 -13.29
N ILE A 185 14.87 -17.81 -14.46
CA ILE A 185 13.80 -17.19 -15.27
C ILE A 185 12.51 -17.11 -14.47
N LEU A 186 12.14 -18.18 -13.75
CA LEU A 186 10.96 -18.17 -12.88
C LEU A 186 11.04 -17.06 -11.82
N GLY A 187 12.22 -16.85 -11.21
CA GLY A 187 12.45 -15.75 -10.26
C GLY A 187 12.29 -14.36 -10.90
N TRP A 188 12.81 -14.16 -12.10
CA TRP A 188 12.61 -12.91 -12.84
C TRP A 188 11.15 -12.68 -13.24
N LEU A 189 10.44 -13.74 -13.64
CA LEU A 189 9.02 -13.68 -13.93
C LEU A 189 8.22 -13.32 -12.67
N LEU A 190 8.54 -13.91 -11.53
CA LEU A 190 7.93 -13.58 -10.24
C LEU A 190 8.05 -12.08 -9.94
N MET A 191 9.25 -11.50 -10.09
CA MET A 191 9.46 -10.06 -9.91
C MET A 191 8.67 -9.23 -10.94
N ALA A 192 8.67 -9.64 -12.21
CA ALA A 192 7.94 -8.95 -13.27
C ALA A 192 6.42 -8.95 -13.03
N THR A 193 5.84 -10.02 -12.47
CA THR A 193 4.38 -10.10 -12.24
C THR A 193 3.86 -9.00 -11.32
N SER A 194 4.61 -8.62 -10.28
CA SER A 194 4.19 -7.54 -9.37
C SER A 194 4.36 -6.17 -10.01
N VAL A 195 5.47 -5.94 -10.71
CA VAL A 195 5.78 -4.65 -11.33
C VAL A 195 4.87 -4.35 -12.53
N ILE A 196 4.51 -5.37 -13.31
CA ILE A 196 3.69 -5.21 -14.53
C ILE A 196 2.24 -4.83 -14.22
N LEU A 197 1.75 -5.06 -13.00
CA LEU A 197 0.41 -4.63 -12.58
C LEU A 197 0.24 -3.11 -12.63
N ILE A 198 1.31 -2.35 -12.40
CA ILE A 198 1.30 -0.88 -12.45
C ILE A 198 0.99 -0.36 -13.87
N PRO A 199 1.76 -0.72 -14.93
CA PRO A 199 1.45 -0.30 -16.29
C PRO A 199 0.13 -0.91 -16.81
N ILE A 200 -0.22 -2.15 -16.42
CA ILE A 200 -1.52 -2.73 -16.78
C ILE A 200 -2.67 -1.87 -16.21
N GLY A 201 -2.58 -1.46 -14.94
CA GLY A 201 -3.54 -0.56 -14.34
C GLY A 201 -3.65 0.78 -15.08
N ALA A 202 -2.51 1.34 -15.51
CA ALA A 202 -2.47 2.56 -16.31
C ALA A 202 -3.16 2.40 -17.68
N VAL A 203 -2.91 1.29 -18.39
CA VAL A 203 -3.55 0.98 -19.68
C VAL A 203 -5.05 0.74 -19.50
N PHE A 204 -5.46 0.01 -18.47
CA PHE A 204 -6.88 -0.22 -18.18
C PHE A 204 -7.62 1.09 -17.90
N ALA A 205 -7.03 2.00 -17.14
CA ALA A 205 -7.60 3.33 -16.89
C ALA A 205 -7.73 4.16 -18.18
N TYR A 206 -6.75 4.07 -19.08
CA TYR A 206 -6.79 4.72 -20.39
C TYR A 206 -7.91 4.13 -21.28
N MET A 207 -8.03 2.80 -21.36
CA MET A 207 -9.04 2.12 -22.17
C MET A 207 -10.47 2.36 -21.69
N LYS A 208 -10.67 2.58 -20.38
CA LYS A 208 -12.00 2.89 -19.83
C LYS A 208 -12.49 4.31 -20.15
N GLY A 209 -11.67 5.13 -20.83
CA GLY A 209 -12.05 6.43 -21.35
C GLY A 209 -12.10 7.55 -20.31
N ASP A 210 -11.57 7.32 -19.11
CA ASP A 210 -11.68 8.27 -18.00
C ASP A 210 -10.72 9.49 -18.17
N LYS A 211 -9.61 9.34 -18.92
CA LYS A 211 -8.56 10.38 -19.06
C LYS A 211 -7.70 10.28 -20.33
N SER A 212 -7.27 11.43 -20.87
CA SER A 212 -6.24 11.53 -21.92
C SER A 212 -4.82 11.21 -21.39
N CYS A 213 -3.85 10.81 -22.24
CA CYS A 213 -2.49 10.40 -21.83
C CYS A 213 -1.77 11.42 -20.93
N SER A 214 -1.95 12.72 -21.15
CA SER A 214 -1.37 13.77 -20.30
C SER A 214 -2.10 13.93 -18.95
N GLN A 215 -3.40 13.61 -18.92
CA GLN A 215 -4.22 13.64 -17.71
C GLN A 215 -3.99 12.41 -16.81
N LEU A 216 -3.36 11.34 -17.32
CA LEU A 216 -2.98 10.17 -16.54
C LEU A 216 -1.95 10.51 -15.45
N PHE A 217 -1.02 11.41 -15.77
CA PHE A 217 0.00 11.91 -14.83
C PHE A 217 -0.52 13.08 -13.98
N SER A 218 -1.75 13.54 -14.21
CA SER A 218 -2.37 14.58 -13.39
C SER A 218 -3.12 13.93 -12.22
N ALA A 219 -2.86 14.45 -11.02
CA ALA A 219 -3.54 14.01 -9.80
C ALA A 219 -5.07 13.99 -9.98
N THR A 220 -5.71 12.83 -9.74
CA THR A 220 -7.17 12.71 -9.78
C THR A 220 -7.78 13.60 -8.70
N THR A 221 -8.84 14.34 -9.04
CA THR A 221 -9.60 15.17 -8.10
C THR A 221 -10.37 14.33 -7.06
N ASP A 222 -10.46 13.01 -7.26
CA ASP A 222 -11.03 12.02 -6.33
C ASP A 222 -10.07 11.57 -5.22
N PHE A 223 -8.80 11.97 -5.26
CA PHE A 223 -7.91 11.83 -4.10
C PHE A 223 -8.28 12.87 -3.03
N CYS A 224 -9.53 12.85 -2.58
CA CYS A 224 -10.10 13.72 -1.56
C CYS A 224 -10.67 12.88 -0.41
N PRO A 225 -10.82 13.45 0.79
CA PRO A 225 -11.35 12.75 1.95
C PRO A 225 -12.69 12.08 1.67
N ALA A 226 -12.98 11.02 2.43
CA ALA A 226 -14.27 10.35 2.35
C ALA A 226 -15.45 11.32 2.59
N HIS A 227 -15.27 12.34 3.45
CA HIS A 227 -16.30 13.34 3.72
C HIS A 227 -16.53 14.29 2.53
N GLU A 228 -15.48 14.72 1.83
CA GLU A 228 -15.61 15.52 0.60
C GLU A 228 -16.27 14.71 -0.53
N ARG A 229 -15.93 13.42 -0.67
CA ARG A 229 -16.59 12.51 -1.62
C ARG A 229 -18.08 12.37 -1.33
N LYS A 230 -18.46 12.22 -0.05
CA LYS A 230 -19.86 12.19 0.39
C LYS A 230 -20.55 13.53 0.07
N ASN A 231 -19.92 14.65 0.36
CA ASN A 231 -20.46 15.98 0.09
C ASN A 231 -20.62 16.26 -1.41
N ARG A 232 -19.70 15.79 -2.27
CA ARG A 232 -19.85 15.88 -3.74
C ARG A 232 -21.05 15.07 -4.25
N ARG A 233 -21.20 13.83 -3.77
CA ARG A 233 -22.37 13.00 -4.10
C ARG A 233 -23.68 13.64 -3.64
N LEU A 234 -23.69 14.19 -2.42
CA LEU A 234 -24.85 14.92 -1.90
C LEU A 234 -25.16 16.17 -2.74
N ARG A 235 -24.16 16.97 -3.12
CA ARG A 235 -24.34 18.12 -4.01
C ARG A 235 -24.87 17.71 -5.37
N GLN A 236 -24.33 16.66 -5.99
CA GLN A 236 -24.84 16.13 -7.26
C GLN A 236 -26.29 15.67 -7.16
N ASN A 237 -26.63 14.92 -6.10
CA ASN A 237 -28.01 14.47 -5.87
C ASN A 237 -28.96 15.65 -5.62
N LEU A 238 -28.50 16.70 -4.90
CA LEU A 238 -29.28 17.92 -4.70
C LEU A 238 -29.49 18.67 -6.01
N SER A 239 -28.44 18.85 -6.83
CA SER A 239 -28.53 19.49 -8.14
C SER A 239 -29.46 18.73 -9.08
N PHE A 240 -29.38 17.40 -9.09
CA PHE A 240 -30.27 16.57 -9.90
C PHE A 240 -31.72 16.67 -9.41
N GLY A 241 -31.94 16.62 -8.09
CA GLY A 241 -33.25 16.81 -7.47
C GLY A 241 -33.89 18.15 -7.84
N ILE A 242 -33.14 19.25 -7.73
CA ILE A 242 -33.57 20.59 -8.11
C ILE A 242 -33.95 20.66 -9.60
N ILE A 243 -33.16 20.05 -10.50
CA ILE A 243 -33.45 20.04 -11.94
C ILE A 243 -34.76 19.28 -12.22
N THR A 244 -34.98 18.11 -11.61
CA THR A 244 -36.25 17.37 -11.75
C THR A 244 -37.45 18.14 -11.22
N ASP A 245 -37.30 18.92 -10.14
CA ASP A 245 -38.38 19.76 -9.62
C ASP A 245 -38.73 20.91 -10.59
N TYR A 246 -37.72 21.55 -11.19
CA TYR A 246 -37.94 22.54 -12.26
C TYR A 246 -38.62 21.93 -13.49
N GLU A 247 -38.19 20.75 -13.95
CA GLU A 247 -38.81 20.06 -15.08
C GLU A 247 -40.26 19.67 -14.80
N ASN A 248 -40.55 19.16 -13.59
CA ASN A 248 -41.89 18.79 -13.16
C ASN A 248 -42.82 20.01 -13.01
N GLN A 249 -42.30 21.16 -12.57
CA GLN A 249 -43.06 22.42 -12.52
C GLN A 249 -43.31 22.99 -13.92
N ALA A 250 -42.32 22.95 -14.81
CA ALA A 250 -42.47 23.36 -16.19
C ALA A 250 -43.48 22.48 -16.96
N PHE A 251 -43.50 21.17 -16.71
CA PHE A 251 -44.48 20.25 -17.31
C PHE A 251 -45.91 20.45 -16.81
N LYS A 252 -46.08 20.97 -15.58
CA LYS A 252 -47.40 21.30 -15.01
C LYS A 252 -47.99 22.62 -15.53
N GLY A 253 -47.30 23.32 -16.43
CA GLY A 253 -47.82 24.55 -17.05
C GLY A 253 -47.95 25.74 -16.10
N GLU A 254 -47.45 25.62 -14.87
CA GLU A 254 -47.40 26.75 -13.94
C GLU A 254 -46.15 27.58 -14.24
N GLY A 255 -46.34 28.65 -15.02
CA GLY A 255 -45.29 29.63 -15.27
C GLY A 255 -44.76 30.20 -13.95
N TYR A 256 -43.47 30.00 -13.71
CA TYR A 256 -42.77 30.54 -12.54
C TYR A 256 -42.86 32.08 -12.53
N LYS A 257 -43.50 32.64 -11.49
CA LYS A 257 -43.35 34.06 -11.11
C LYS A 257 -42.15 34.16 -10.16
N PRO A 258 -41.14 35.00 -10.45
CA PRO A 258 -40.05 35.21 -9.52
C PRO A 258 -40.59 36.09 -8.38
N GLU A 259 -40.89 35.50 -7.22
CA GLU A 259 -40.95 36.27 -5.99
C GLU A 259 -39.56 36.33 -5.36
N ASP A 260 -39.23 37.52 -4.87
CA ASP A 260 -37.91 37.99 -4.48
C ASP A 260 -37.22 37.07 -3.47
N SER A 261 -36.34 36.20 -3.96
CA SER A 261 -35.29 35.56 -3.18
C SER A 261 -34.10 35.25 -4.08
N ALA A 262 -33.50 36.30 -4.63
CA ALA A 262 -32.13 36.23 -5.12
C ALA A 262 -31.20 35.89 -3.93
N LEU A 263 -31.04 34.61 -3.62
CA LEU A 263 -29.92 34.13 -2.82
C LEU A 263 -28.65 34.35 -3.66
N GLN A 264 -27.98 35.44 -3.32
CA GLN A 264 -26.67 35.83 -3.81
C GLN A 264 -25.69 34.64 -3.83
N PRO A 265 -24.73 34.61 -4.77
CA PRO A 265 -23.71 33.58 -4.83
C PRO A 265 -22.77 33.69 -3.62
N GLY A 266 -23.14 33.03 -2.51
CA GLY A 266 -22.40 33.11 -1.24
C GLY A 266 -22.98 32.32 -0.07
N SER A 267 -24.20 31.81 -0.14
CA SER A 267 -24.84 31.05 0.94
C SER A 267 -24.76 29.53 0.69
N ALA A 268 -23.60 28.94 0.92
CA ALA A 268 -23.58 27.51 1.26
C ALA A 268 -24.37 27.33 2.58
N PRO A 269 -25.29 26.34 2.70
CA PRO A 269 -25.90 26.06 3.99
C PRO A 269 -24.79 25.64 4.97
N LYS A 270 -24.61 26.44 6.03
CA LYS A 270 -23.80 26.05 7.19
C LYS A 270 -24.43 24.78 7.77
N ILE A 271 -23.70 23.67 7.71
CA ILE A 271 -24.02 22.50 8.51
C ILE A 271 -23.68 22.88 9.94
N GLU A 272 -24.69 23.30 10.70
CA GLU A 272 -24.59 23.50 12.14
C GLU A 272 -24.47 22.10 12.77
N ILE A 273 -23.26 21.76 13.22
CA ILE A 273 -23.01 20.56 14.02
C ILE A 273 -23.72 20.81 15.34
N GLN A 274 -24.91 20.26 15.49
CA GLN A 274 -25.59 20.19 16.77
C GLN A 274 -24.77 19.24 17.66
N ASN A 275 -23.91 19.82 18.49
CA ASN A 275 -23.29 19.15 19.62
C ASN A 275 -24.40 18.66 20.55
N SER A 276 -24.73 17.36 20.48
CA SER A 276 -25.47 16.69 21.54
C SER A 276 -24.47 16.26 22.63
N THR A 277 -24.01 17.23 23.41
CA THR A 277 -23.50 17.00 24.76
C THR A 277 -24.63 17.32 25.74
N SER A 278 -25.11 16.30 26.45
CA SER A 278 -25.82 16.27 27.75
C SER A 278 -27.07 15.38 27.75
N LEU A 279 -26.86 14.10 28.06
CA LEU A 279 -27.23 13.48 29.36
C LEU A 279 -26.63 12.07 29.43
#